data_AF-A0A7K1BA62-F1
#
_entry.id   AF-A0A7K1BA62-F1
#
_cell.length_a   1.000
_cell.length_b   1.000
_cell.length_c   1.000
_cell.angle_alpha   90.00
_cell.angle_beta   90.00
_cell.angle_gamma   90.00
#
_symmetry.space_group_name_H-M   'P 1'
#
loop_
_entity.id
_entity.type
_entity.pdbx_description
1 polymer ?
#
loop_
_entity_poly.entity_id
_entity_poly.type
_entity_poly.pdbx_seq_one_letter_code
_entity_poly.pdbx_strand_id
1 'polypeptide(L)'
;MLAEYIGFFSRNGLGDFAFRWLHVLVGIMWIGLLYYFNFVQVPAFAQYGDEAKARNIAIDKVARKALWWFRWAAVSTFVTGILITIITENYFYDGFGTTGKGLSISLGMMLGIIMMLNVWGVIWRNQKIVLANAANLLAGGEADPNAAAAGRKALMASRQNAVFSVSMLFFMVYTSHGPYATETIELSGGDVALFWIISLLIIGVLEVNALGLMPWKTQPNKGLNVLYDGPGVRNPLIAAFGLWVIFLIVTEVFLKFDVPTL
;
A
#
# COMPACT_ATOMS: atom_id res chain seq x y z
N MET A 1 3.19 -44.12 16.80
CA MET A 1 3.31 -42.82 16.11
C MET A 1 2.08 -42.68 15.24
N LEU A 2 1.13 -41.79 15.59
CA LEU A 2 -0.03 -41.54 14.74
C LEU A 2 0.43 -40.72 13.53
N ALA A 3 0.05 -41.12 12.32
CA ALA A 3 0.38 -40.37 11.11
C ALA A 3 -0.21 -38.96 11.20
N GLU A 4 0.62 -37.95 11.02
CA GLU A 4 0.18 -36.56 10.95
C GLU A 4 -0.62 -36.34 9.67
N TYR A 5 -1.74 -35.62 9.75
CA TYR A 5 -2.59 -35.34 8.59
C TYR A 5 -1.96 -34.25 7.73
N ILE A 6 -1.61 -34.57 6.47
CA ILE A 6 -0.91 -33.68 5.52
C ILE A 6 -1.85 -33.19 4.40
N GLY A 7 -3.17 -33.12 4.64
CA GLY A 7 -4.14 -32.66 3.63
C GLY A 7 -4.39 -31.14 3.64
N PHE A 8 -5.30 -30.66 2.79
CA PHE A 8 -5.62 -29.23 2.64
C PHE A 8 -6.03 -28.54 3.96
N PHE A 9 -6.75 -29.24 4.84
CA PHE A 9 -7.18 -28.71 6.13
C PHE A 9 -6.14 -28.86 7.25
N SER A 10 -4.93 -29.34 6.93
CA SER A 10 -3.81 -29.37 7.88
C SER A 10 -3.36 -27.93 8.17
N ARG A 11 -2.59 -27.75 9.24
CA ARG A 11 -2.00 -26.45 9.56
C ARG A 11 -1.21 -25.88 8.37
N ASN A 12 -0.39 -26.73 7.75
CA ASN A 12 0.43 -26.35 6.59
C ASN A 12 -0.44 -26.08 5.36
N GLY A 13 -1.45 -26.91 5.08
CA GLY A 13 -2.38 -26.68 3.97
C GLY A 13 -3.17 -25.37 4.10
N LEU A 14 -3.61 -25.03 5.31
CA LEU A 14 -4.33 -23.79 5.59
C LEU A 14 -3.40 -22.58 5.55
N GLY A 15 -2.28 -22.62 6.27
CA GLY A 15 -1.34 -21.50 6.38
C GLY A 15 -0.56 -21.24 5.08
N ASP A 16 0.06 -22.28 4.53
CA ASP A 16 0.99 -22.15 3.40
C ASP A 16 0.27 -21.99 2.07
N PHE A 17 -0.98 -22.46 1.95
CA PHE A 17 -1.74 -22.34 0.71
C PHE A 17 -3.05 -21.58 0.87
N ALA A 18 -4.00 -22.04 1.69
CA ALA A 18 -5.36 -21.49 1.67
C ALA A 18 -5.41 -19.99 2.03
N PHE A 19 -4.76 -19.58 3.13
CA PHE A 19 -4.73 -18.19 3.53
C PHE A 19 -3.87 -17.32 2.61
N ARG A 20 -2.79 -17.86 2.01
CA ARG A 20 -2.02 -17.15 0.98
C ARG A 20 -2.83 -16.90 -0.27
N TRP A 21 -3.56 -17.91 -0.75
CA TRP A 21 -4.46 -17.77 -1.89
C TRP A 21 -5.53 -16.71 -1.62
N LEU A 22 -6.17 -16.78 -0.44
CA LEU A 22 -7.18 -15.80 -0.05
C LEU A 22 -6.58 -14.40 0.06
N HIS A 23 -5.40 -14.26 0.68
CA HIS A 23 -4.66 -13.00 0.80
C HIS A 23 -4.37 -12.35 -0.55
N VAL A 24 -3.91 -13.15 -1.52
CA VAL A 24 -3.69 -12.69 -2.90
C VAL A 24 -5.01 -12.22 -3.53
N LEU A 25 -6.09 -13.00 -3.39
CA LEU A 25 -7.40 -12.65 -3.97
C LEU A 25 -7.92 -11.30 -3.44
N VAL A 26 -7.91 -11.10 -2.13
CA VAL A 26 -8.38 -9.83 -1.54
C VAL A 26 -7.38 -8.69 -1.76
N GLY A 27 -6.08 -9.00 -1.86
CA GLY A 27 -5.02 -8.07 -2.22
C GLY A 27 -5.19 -7.52 -3.64
N ILE A 28 -5.56 -8.37 -4.61
CA ILE A 28 -5.89 -7.96 -5.98
C ILE A 28 -7.05 -6.96 -5.96
N MET A 29 -8.11 -7.24 -5.21
CA MET A 29 -9.24 -6.31 -5.09
C MET A 29 -8.81 -4.98 -4.46
N TRP A 30 -8.00 -5.02 -3.39
CA TRP A 30 -7.55 -3.81 -2.71
C TRP A 30 -6.67 -2.93 -3.60
N ILE A 31 -5.60 -3.49 -4.14
CA ILE A 31 -4.64 -2.76 -4.97
C ILE A 31 -5.25 -2.41 -6.34
N GLY A 32 -6.09 -3.27 -6.90
CA GLY A 32 -6.85 -2.97 -8.12
C GLY A 32 -7.76 -1.75 -7.95
N LEU A 33 -8.48 -1.65 -6.83
CA LEU A 33 -9.29 -0.47 -6.53
C LEU A 33 -8.43 0.76 -6.25
N LEU A 34 -7.29 0.62 -5.57
CA LEU A 34 -6.33 1.70 -5.38
C LEU A 34 -5.89 2.32 -6.72
N TYR A 35 -5.55 1.49 -7.69
CA TYR A 35 -5.17 1.91 -9.04
C TYR A 35 -6.35 2.49 -9.81
N TYR A 36 -7.54 1.90 -9.68
CA TYR A 36 -8.76 2.48 -10.23
C TYR A 36 -9.00 3.91 -9.72
N PHE A 37 -8.87 4.17 -8.41
CA PHE A 37 -9.05 5.52 -7.87
C PHE A 37 -8.02 6.51 -8.42
N ASN A 38 -6.74 6.13 -8.36
CA ASN A 38 -5.66 7.04 -8.69
C ASN A 38 -5.50 7.27 -10.19
N PHE A 39 -5.69 6.23 -11.00
CA PHE A 39 -5.35 6.26 -12.43
C PHE A 39 -6.54 6.42 -13.36
N VAL A 40 -7.74 6.11 -12.89
CA VAL A 40 -8.96 6.15 -13.73
C VAL A 40 -9.96 7.15 -13.17
N GLN A 41 -10.45 6.93 -11.96
CA GLN A 41 -11.57 7.70 -11.41
C GLN A 41 -11.23 9.17 -11.18
N VAL A 42 -10.13 9.48 -10.50
CA VAL A 42 -9.77 10.88 -10.20
C VAL A 42 -9.52 11.69 -11.48
N PRO A 43 -8.72 11.20 -12.45
CA PRO A 43 -8.58 11.88 -13.75
C PRO A 43 -9.91 12.05 -14.49
N ALA A 44 -10.75 11.01 -14.54
CA ALA A 44 -12.06 11.09 -15.20
C ALA A 44 -13.00 12.10 -14.51
N PHE A 45 -12.99 12.15 -13.18
CA PHE A 45 -13.82 13.09 -12.42
C PHE A 45 -13.41 14.56 -12.63
N ALA A 46 -12.13 14.81 -12.90
CA ALA A 46 -11.65 16.14 -13.27
C ALA A 46 -12.15 16.62 -14.64
N GLN A 47 -12.52 15.69 -15.54
CA GLN A 47 -12.96 16.01 -16.90
C GLN A 47 -14.44 16.41 -16.99
N TYR A 48 -15.23 16.26 -15.93
CA TYR A 48 -16.64 16.69 -15.92
C TYR A 48 -16.80 18.22 -16.07
N GLY A 49 -15.76 19.02 -15.85
CA GLY A 49 -15.81 20.48 -15.99
C GLY A 49 -16.97 21.09 -15.19
N ASP A 50 -17.85 21.80 -15.90
CA ASP A 50 -19.00 22.50 -15.33
C ASP A 50 -20.21 21.60 -15.05
N GLU A 51 -20.17 20.31 -15.43
CA GLU A 51 -21.24 19.33 -15.18
C GLU A 51 -21.22 18.81 -13.73
N ALA A 52 -21.29 19.72 -12.77
CA ALA A 52 -21.20 19.40 -11.34
C ALA A 52 -22.23 18.36 -10.88
N LYS A 53 -23.45 18.39 -11.42
CA LYS A 53 -24.50 17.42 -11.11
C LYS A 53 -24.12 16.00 -11.53
N ALA A 54 -23.62 15.82 -12.75
CA ALA A 54 -23.22 14.51 -13.26
C ALA A 54 -22.04 13.94 -12.46
N ARG A 55 -21.04 14.78 -12.15
CA ARG A 55 -19.92 14.41 -11.27
C ARG A 55 -20.39 13.96 -9.89
N ASN A 56 -21.33 14.69 -9.27
CA ASN A 56 -21.86 14.33 -7.95
C ASN A 56 -22.66 13.01 -7.97
N ILE A 57 -23.38 12.71 -9.05
CA ILE A 57 -24.02 11.40 -9.24
C ILE A 57 -22.97 10.29 -9.28
N ALA A 58 -21.88 10.47 -10.03
CA ALA A 58 -20.80 9.50 -10.10
C ALA A 58 -20.12 9.29 -8.74
N ILE A 59 -19.90 10.37 -7.96
CA ILE A 59 -19.40 10.28 -6.59
C ILE A 59 -20.36 9.50 -5.69
N ASP A 60 -21.66 9.83 -5.71
CA ASP A 60 -22.65 9.21 -4.82
C ASP A 60 -22.88 7.72 -5.13
N LYS A 61 -22.88 7.33 -6.41
CA LYS A 61 -23.19 5.95 -6.83
C LYS A 61 -21.95 5.08 -7.02
N VAL A 62 -20.96 5.56 -7.78
CA VAL A 62 -19.80 4.75 -8.17
C VAL A 62 -18.73 4.83 -7.09
N ALA A 63 -18.27 6.05 -6.73
CA ALA A 63 -17.19 6.20 -5.77
C ALA A 63 -17.57 5.64 -4.39
N ARG A 64 -18.80 5.87 -3.92
CA ARG A 64 -19.33 5.30 -2.67
C ARG A 64 -19.22 3.78 -2.60
N LYS A 65 -19.63 3.07 -3.67
CA LYS A 65 -19.55 1.60 -3.74
C LYS A 65 -18.11 1.12 -3.82
N ALA A 66 -17.29 1.73 -4.68
CA ALA A 66 -15.88 1.40 -4.80
C ALA A 66 -15.14 1.57 -3.47
N LEU A 67 -15.41 2.67 -2.74
CA LEU A 67 -14.80 2.95 -1.43
C LEU A 67 -15.24 1.97 -0.35
N TRP A 68 -16.43 1.39 -0.45
CA TRP A 68 -16.84 0.32 0.46
C TRP A 68 -15.99 -0.93 0.25
N TRP A 69 -15.89 -1.41 -0.99
CA TRP A 69 -15.06 -2.58 -1.32
C TRP A 69 -13.60 -2.35 -1.01
N PHE A 70 -13.06 -1.18 -1.35
CA PHE A 70 -11.67 -0.82 -1.09
C PHE A 70 -11.28 -0.93 0.39
N ARG A 71 -12.13 -0.42 1.29
CA ARG A 71 -11.86 -0.43 2.74
C ARG A 71 -11.87 -1.83 3.33
N TRP A 72 -12.83 -2.63 2.92
CA TRP A 72 -12.93 -4.01 3.40
C TRP A 72 -11.90 -4.92 2.76
N ALA A 73 -11.57 -4.72 1.49
CA ALA A 73 -10.45 -5.40 0.84
C ALA A 73 -9.13 -5.14 1.58
N ALA A 74 -8.87 -3.89 2.00
CA ALA A 74 -7.68 -3.54 2.78
C ALA A 74 -7.60 -4.31 4.11
N VAL A 75 -8.70 -4.33 4.87
CA VAL A 75 -8.78 -5.05 6.15
C VAL A 75 -8.69 -6.56 5.94
N SER A 76 -9.41 -7.12 4.96
CA SER A 76 -9.35 -8.54 4.64
C SER A 76 -7.94 -8.96 4.24
N THR A 77 -7.22 -8.15 3.45
CA THR A 77 -5.82 -8.41 3.10
C THR A 77 -4.94 -8.39 4.35
N PHE A 78 -5.07 -7.39 5.20
CA PHE A 78 -4.31 -7.33 6.45
C PHE A 78 -4.59 -8.53 7.37
N VAL A 79 -5.87 -8.85 7.61
CA VAL A 79 -6.28 -9.97 8.49
C VAL A 79 -5.78 -11.30 7.95
N THR A 80 -5.95 -11.56 6.65
CA THR A 80 -5.42 -12.80 6.04
C THR A 80 -3.89 -12.86 6.10
N GLY A 81 -3.21 -11.72 5.99
CA GLY A 81 -1.77 -11.61 6.21
C GLY A 81 -1.35 -12.04 7.62
N ILE A 82 -2.04 -11.52 8.63
CA ILE A 82 -1.82 -11.91 10.04
C ILE A 82 -2.14 -13.39 10.28
N LEU A 83 -3.19 -13.93 9.64
CA LEU A 83 -3.50 -15.35 9.76
C LEU A 83 -2.39 -16.24 9.18
N ILE A 84 -1.76 -15.83 8.06
CA ILE A 84 -0.58 -16.54 7.54
C ILE A 84 0.53 -16.57 8.60
N THR A 85 0.83 -15.44 9.26
CA THR A 85 1.94 -15.39 10.23
C THR A 85 1.67 -16.16 11.52
N ILE A 86 0.40 -16.32 11.91
CA ILE A 86 0.00 -17.08 13.10
C ILE A 86 -0.03 -18.59 12.79
N ILE A 87 -0.50 -18.96 11.60
CA ILE A 87 -0.78 -20.36 11.25
C ILE A 87 0.45 -21.05 10.70
N THR A 88 1.27 -20.40 9.88
CA THR A 88 2.53 -20.97 9.42
C THR A 88 3.47 -21.18 10.61
N GLU A 89 3.99 -22.39 10.76
CA GLU A 89 4.90 -22.74 11.84
C GLU A 89 6.21 -21.96 11.74
N ASN A 90 6.77 -21.55 12.88
CA ASN A 90 8.04 -20.83 13.00
C ASN A 90 8.17 -19.56 12.13
N TYR A 91 7.07 -18.96 11.67
CA TYR A 91 7.09 -17.84 10.72
C TYR A 91 8.02 -16.68 11.14
N PHE A 92 8.03 -16.34 12.43
CA PHE A 92 8.89 -15.27 12.98
C PHE A 92 10.25 -15.75 13.46
N TYR A 93 10.45 -17.06 13.60
CA TYR A 93 11.69 -17.65 14.09
C TYR A 93 12.62 -18.09 12.94
N ASP A 94 12.08 -18.29 11.73
CA ASP A 94 12.83 -18.63 10.53
C ASP A 94 13.41 -17.39 9.83
N GLY A 95 14.24 -16.63 10.55
CA GLY A 95 15.04 -15.54 9.99
C GLY A 95 14.27 -14.28 9.63
N PHE A 96 13.08 -14.07 10.22
CA PHE A 96 12.27 -12.86 10.02
C PHE A 96 13.04 -11.60 10.44
N GLY A 97 13.18 -10.66 9.52
CA GLY A 97 13.90 -9.40 9.76
C GLY A 97 15.43 -9.51 9.86
N THR A 98 16.01 -10.70 9.72
CA THR A 98 17.47 -10.93 9.87
C THR A 98 18.12 -11.57 8.64
N THR A 99 17.36 -12.27 7.80
CA THR A 99 17.82 -12.84 6.53
C THR A 99 17.38 -11.98 5.35
N GLY A 100 17.95 -12.22 4.17
CA GLY A 100 17.54 -11.53 2.93
C GLY A 100 16.02 -11.61 2.67
N LYS A 101 15.50 -12.85 2.72
CA LYS A 101 14.08 -13.17 2.63
C LYS A 101 13.25 -12.57 3.77
N GLY A 102 13.77 -12.64 4.99
CA GLY A 102 13.12 -12.09 6.18
C GLY A 102 12.97 -10.57 6.13
N LEU A 103 13.99 -9.86 5.66
CA LEU A 103 13.94 -8.41 5.48
C LEU A 103 12.97 -8.00 4.38
N SER A 104 12.98 -8.70 3.23
CA SER A 104 12.05 -8.39 2.14
C SER A 104 10.60 -8.52 2.58
N ILE A 105 10.23 -9.64 3.22
CA ILE A 105 8.85 -9.83 3.66
C ILE A 105 8.46 -8.83 4.76
N SER A 106 9.37 -8.55 5.70
CA SER A 106 9.13 -7.58 6.77
C SER A 106 8.85 -6.18 6.22
N LEU A 107 9.63 -5.73 5.24
CA LEU A 107 9.45 -4.42 4.63
C LEU A 107 8.17 -4.36 3.78
N GLY A 108 7.88 -5.40 3.01
CA GLY A 108 6.61 -5.52 2.29
C GLY A 108 5.39 -5.46 3.24
N MET A 109 5.43 -6.20 4.34
CA MET A 109 4.39 -6.17 5.38
C MET A 109 4.24 -4.78 5.99
N MET A 110 5.34 -4.11 6.34
CA MET A 110 5.33 -2.75 6.91
C MET A 110 4.64 -1.76 5.97
N LEU A 111 5.01 -1.74 4.69
CA LEU A 111 4.39 -0.88 3.69
C LEU A 111 2.88 -1.16 3.57
N GLY A 112 2.50 -2.44 3.51
CA GLY A 112 1.09 -2.85 3.49
C GLY A 112 0.31 -2.38 4.72
N ILE A 113 0.89 -2.47 5.91
CA ILE A 113 0.27 -2.03 7.17
C ILE A 113 0.06 -0.51 7.16
N ILE A 114 1.08 0.27 6.81
CA ILE A 114 1.00 1.74 6.71
C ILE A 114 -0.10 2.12 5.71
N MET A 115 -0.13 1.46 4.54
CA MET A 115 -1.15 1.70 3.53
C MET A 115 -2.56 1.40 4.05
N MET A 116 -2.76 0.29 4.76
CA MET A 116 -4.07 -0.06 5.36
C MET A 116 -4.50 0.98 6.41
N LEU A 117 -3.56 1.42 7.25
CA LEU A 117 -3.79 2.48 8.23
C LEU A 117 -4.18 3.80 7.54
N ASN A 118 -3.58 4.13 6.40
CA ASN A 118 -3.99 5.27 5.59
C ASN A 118 -5.41 5.14 5.04
N VAL A 119 -5.80 3.94 4.59
CA VAL A 119 -7.17 3.68 4.09
C VAL A 119 -8.22 4.01 5.14
N TRP A 120 -8.06 3.51 6.37
CA TRP A 120 -9.06 3.69 7.43
C TRP A 120 -8.88 4.96 8.24
N GLY A 121 -7.63 5.34 8.54
CA GLY A 121 -7.27 6.47 9.38
C GLY A 121 -7.39 7.82 8.68
N VAL A 122 -7.11 7.90 7.38
CA VAL A 122 -7.07 9.16 6.64
C VAL A 122 -8.08 9.19 5.50
N ILE A 123 -7.97 8.26 4.55
CA ILE A 123 -8.75 8.26 3.31
C ILE A 123 -10.24 8.17 3.64
N TRP A 124 -10.66 7.15 4.39
CA TRP A 124 -12.07 6.96 4.71
C TRP A 124 -12.68 8.11 5.52
N ARG A 125 -11.95 8.62 6.52
CA ARG A 125 -12.45 9.72 7.38
C ARG A 125 -12.79 10.96 6.55
N ASN A 126 -11.91 11.31 5.62
CA ASN A 126 -12.10 12.47 4.74
C ASN A 126 -13.09 12.18 3.60
N GLN A 127 -13.10 10.97 3.03
CA GLN A 127 -14.06 10.58 1.99
C GLN A 127 -15.51 10.60 2.47
N LYS A 128 -15.77 10.36 3.77
CA LYS A 128 -17.11 10.55 4.33
C LYS A 128 -17.65 11.97 4.12
N ILE A 129 -16.79 12.99 4.28
CA ILE A 129 -17.15 14.40 4.08
C ILE A 129 -17.46 14.65 2.60
N VAL A 130 -16.59 14.18 1.69
CA VAL A 130 -16.77 14.32 0.24
C VAL A 130 -18.07 13.65 -0.24
N LEU A 131 -18.33 12.42 0.22
CA LEU A 131 -19.53 11.66 -0.12
C LEU A 131 -20.81 12.26 0.47
N ALA A 132 -20.74 12.83 1.68
CA ALA A 132 -21.87 13.53 2.28
C ALA A 132 -22.17 14.83 1.52
N ASN A 133 -21.15 15.61 1.18
CA ASN A 133 -21.29 16.82 0.39
C ASN A 133 -21.91 16.53 -0.99
N ALA A 134 -21.44 15.49 -1.70
CA ALA A 134 -22.01 15.13 -2.99
C ALA A 134 -23.50 14.77 -2.88
N ALA A 135 -23.90 14.01 -1.85
CA ALA A 135 -25.30 13.69 -1.62
C ALA A 135 -26.13 14.95 -1.26
N ASN A 136 -25.59 15.85 -0.44
CA ASN A 136 -26.25 17.10 -0.06
C ASN A 136 -26.52 18.01 -1.27
N LEU A 137 -25.52 18.18 -2.13
CA LEU A 137 -25.64 18.97 -3.36
C LEU A 137 -26.69 18.39 -4.32
N LEU A 138 -26.80 17.05 -4.40
CA LEU A 138 -27.84 16.40 -5.20
C LEU A 138 -29.25 16.58 -4.63
N ALA A 139 -29.36 16.78 -3.31
CA ALA A 139 -30.62 17.09 -2.64
C ALA A 139 -30.99 18.60 -2.69
N GLY A 140 -30.18 19.43 -3.34
CA GLY A 140 -30.40 20.88 -3.43
C GLY A 140 -29.89 21.68 -2.23
N GLY A 141 -29.08 21.07 -1.35
CA GLY A 141 -28.42 21.76 -0.24
C GLY A 141 -27.18 22.55 -0.66
N GLU A 142 -26.63 23.33 0.27
CA GLU A 142 -25.42 24.13 0.05
C GLU A 142 -24.12 23.29 0.08
N ALA A 143 -23.07 23.80 -0.56
CA ALA A 143 -21.76 23.14 -0.57
C ALA A 143 -21.08 23.20 0.80
N ASP A 144 -20.56 22.08 1.28
CA ASP A 144 -19.73 22.04 2.49
C ASP A 144 -18.36 22.69 2.21
N PRO A 145 -17.99 23.79 2.90
CA PRO A 145 -16.72 24.47 2.70
C PRO A 145 -15.49 23.58 2.99
N ASN A 146 -15.65 22.51 3.77
CA ASN A 146 -14.57 21.59 4.11
C ASN A 146 -14.35 20.48 3.07
N ALA A 147 -15.28 20.28 2.14
CA ALA A 147 -15.26 19.14 1.22
C ALA A 147 -14.01 19.13 0.32
N ALA A 148 -13.58 20.29 -0.18
CA ALA A 148 -12.38 20.39 -1.01
C ALA A 148 -11.10 20.02 -0.24
N ALA A 149 -10.95 20.54 0.99
CA ALA A 149 -9.80 20.24 1.84
C ALA A 149 -9.78 18.76 2.25
N ALA A 150 -10.94 18.18 2.56
CA ALA A 150 -11.08 16.76 2.85
C ALA A 150 -10.70 15.89 1.63
N GLY A 151 -11.24 16.21 0.45
CA GLY A 151 -10.91 15.52 -0.79
C GLY A 151 -9.41 15.56 -1.09
N ARG A 152 -8.77 16.71 -0.86
CA ARG A 152 -7.32 16.86 -0.99
C ARG A 152 -6.55 15.93 -0.05
N LYS A 153 -6.88 15.91 1.25
CA LYS A 153 -6.22 15.03 2.23
C LYS A 153 -6.38 13.55 1.87
N ALA A 154 -7.59 13.14 1.45
CA ALA A 154 -7.85 11.77 1.01
C ALA A 154 -7.02 11.41 -0.23
N LEU A 155 -6.93 12.32 -1.21
CA LEU A 155 -6.17 12.09 -2.44
C LEU A 155 -4.67 11.96 -2.19
N MET A 156 -4.10 12.79 -1.32
CA MET A 156 -2.67 12.74 -0.98
C MET A 156 -2.29 11.39 -0.36
N ALA A 157 -3.04 10.93 0.64
CA ALA A 157 -2.84 9.61 1.23
C ALA A 157 -3.08 8.47 0.21
N SER A 158 -4.08 8.60 -0.67
CA SER A 158 -4.35 7.62 -1.74
C SER A 158 -3.22 7.53 -2.76
N ARG A 159 -2.61 8.66 -3.12
CA ARG A 159 -1.45 8.71 -4.02
C ARG A 159 -0.21 8.14 -3.35
N GLN A 160 0.01 8.42 -2.07
CA GLN A 160 1.10 7.81 -1.30
C GLN A 160 0.95 6.29 -1.23
N ASN A 161 -0.27 5.78 -1.00
CA ASN A 161 -0.53 4.35 -1.06
C ASN A 161 -0.21 3.78 -2.45
N ALA A 162 -0.56 4.48 -3.54
CA ALA A 162 -0.21 4.04 -4.89
C ALA A 162 1.32 3.99 -5.09
N VAL A 163 2.06 4.98 -4.59
CA VAL A 163 3.53 5.01 -4.61
C VAL A 163 4.12 3.82 -3.85
N PHE A 164 3.68 3.59 -2.62
CA PHE A 164 4.15 2.46 -1.81
C PHE A 164 3.77 1.10 -2.37
N SER A 165 2.61 0.98 -3.04
CA SER A 165 2.12 -0.30 -3.53
C SER A 165 3.08 -1.02 -4.48
N VAL A 166 3.83 -0.28 -5.32
CA VAL A 166 4.76 -0.88 -6.28
C VAL A 166 5.92 -1.54 -5.56
N SER A 167 6.53 -0.83 -4.59
CA SER A 167 7.62 -1.38 -3.78
C SER A 167 7.15 -2.49 -2.84
N MET A 168 5.95 -2.33 -2.26
CA MET A 168 5.32 -3.37 -1.44
C MET A 168 5.13 -4.67 -2.22
N LEU A 169 4.52 -4.60 -3.42
CA LEU A 169 4.33 -5.77 -4.28
C LEU A 169 5.66 -6.38 -4.70
N PHE A 170 6.66 -5.56 -5.04
CA PHE A 170 8.01 -6.03 -5.33
C PHE A 170 8.55 -6.90 -4.19
N PHE A 171 8.52 -6.41 -2.95
CA PHE A 171 9.04 -7.16 -1.80
C PHE A 171 8.25 -8.44 -1.50
N MET A 172 6.92 -8.40 -1.66
CA MET A 172 6.07 -9.59 -1.48
C MET A 172 6.41 -10.68 -2.51
N VAL A 173 6.67 -10.31 -3.76
CA VAL A 173 7.08 -11.24 -4.82
C VAL A 173 8.54 -11.69 -4.64
N TYR A 174 9.43 -10.76 -4.34
CA TYR A 174 10.86 -11.00 -4.15
C TYR A 174 11.15 -12.03 -3.05
N THR A 175 10.35 -12.03 -1.99
CA THR A 175 10.48 -13.00 -0.88
C THR A 175 10.45 -14.46 -1.34
N SER A 176 9.69 -14.78 -2.40
CA SER A 176 9.54 -16.15 -2.91
C SER A 176 10.19 -16.37 -4.28
N HIS A 177 10.55 -15.31 -5.00
CA HIS A 177 11.02 -15.37 -6.39
C HIS A 177 12.29 -14.55 -6.67
N GLY A 178 12.84 -13.88 -5.65
CA GLY A 178 14.10 -13.17 -5.76
C GLY A 178 15.28 -14.13 -5.93
N PRO A 179 16.42 -13.65 -6.46
CA PRO A 179 17.62 -14.47 -6.66
C PRO A 179 18.11 -15.20 -5.40
N TYR A 180 17.78 -14.68 -4.22
CA TYR A 180 18.17 -15.21 -2.90
C TYR A 180 16.99 -15.78 -2.09
N ALA A 181 15.84 -16.04 -2.72
CA ALA A 181 14.61 -16.43 -2.02
C ALA A 181 14.70 -17.81 -1.31
N THR A 182 15.65 -18.65 -1.71
CA THR A 182 15.89 -19.98 -1.14
C THR A 182 17.00 -20.01 -0.09
N GLU A 183 17.75 -18.93 0.08
CA GLU A 183 18.91 -18.87 0.98
C GLU A 183 18.51 -18.25 2.33
N THR A 184 18.69 -19.00 3.41
CA THR A 184 18.45 -18.55 4.80
C THR A 184 19.74 -18.06 5.45
N ILE A 185 20.56 -17.33 4.71
CA ILE A 185 21.83 -16.79 5.24
C ILE A 185 21.50 -15.57 6.10
N GLU A 186 21.97 -15.58 7.34
CA GLU A 186 21.84 -14.44 8.25
C GLU A 186 22.74 -13.30 7.78
N LEU A 187 22.18 -12.09 7.72
CA LEU A 187 22.91 -10.88 7.38
C LEU A 187 23.64 -10.34 8.61
N SER A 188 24.69 -9.55 8.37
CA SER A 188 25.37 -8.87 9.46
C SER A 188 24.41 -7.90 10.17
N GLY A 189 24.50 -7.80 11.50
CA GLY A 189 23.64 -6.89 12.27
C GLY A 189 23.79 -5.42 11.86
N GLY A 190 24.97 -5.02 11.37
CA GLY A 190 25.22 -3.68 10.85
C GLY A 190 24.45 -3.40 9.56
N ASP A 191 24.46 -4.36 8.62
CA ASP A 191 23.73 -4.24 7.35
C ASP A 191 22.22 -4.24 7.58
N VAL A 192 21.72 -5.12 8.45
CA VAL A 192 20.30 -5.15 8.87
C VAL A 192 19.88 -3.80 9.46
N ALA A 193 20.69 -3.24 10.36
CA ALA A 193 20.38 -1.95 10.97
C ALA A 193 20.37 -0.81 9.94
N LEU A 194 21.37 -0.75 9.05
CA LEU A 194 21.47 0.29 8.03
C LEU A 194 20.33 0.19 7.01
N PHE A 195 19.96 -1.02 6.59
CA PHE A 195 18.80 -1.28 5.73
C PHE A 195 17.52 -0.69 6.33
N TRP A 196 17.26 -0.97 7.61
CA TRP A 196 16.06 -0.46 8.29
C TRP A 196 16.09 1.05 8.47
N ILE A 197 17.23 1.62 8.86
CA ILE A 197 17.37 3.08 9.01
C ILE A 197 17.03 3.79 7.70
N ILE A 198 17.64 3.35 6.58
CA ILE A 198 17.39 3.94 5.26
C ILE A 198 15.91 3.79 4.88
N SER A 199 15.37 2.57 5.03
CA SER A 199 13.98 2.27 4.65
C SER A 199 12.97 3.09 5.46
N LEU A 200 13.14 3.16 6.78
CA LEU A 200 12.25 3.90 7.68
C LEU A 200 12.34 5.41 7.47
N LEU A 201 13.53 5.95 7.19
CA LEU A 201 13.69 7.36 6.86
C LEU A 201 12.93 7.72 5.58
N ILE A 202 13.10 6.94 4.51
CA ILE A 202 12.41 7.16 3.23
C ILE A 202 10.90 7.07 3.42
N ILE A 203 10.41 5.99 4.06
CA ILE A 203 8.99 5.77 4.31
C ILE A 203 8.42 6.90 5.16
N GLY A 204 9.08 7.23 6.27
CA GLY A 204 8.64 8.26 7.20
C GLY A 204 8.55 9.64 6.55
N VAL A 205 9.54 10.05 5.76
CA VAL A 205 9.53 11.34 5.06
C VAL A 205 8.38 11.42 4.05
N LEU A 206 8.17 10.36 3.26
CA LEU A 206 7.09 10.32 2.28
C LEU A 206 5.70 10.31 2.97
N GLU A 207 5.56 9.56 4.05
CA GLU A 207 4.31 9.48 4.80
C GLU A 207 3.97 10.81 5.50
N VAL A 208 4.93 11.43 6.19
CA VAL A 208 4.77 12.76 6.83
C VAL A 208 4.37 13.82 5.79
N ASN A 209 4.91 13.73 4.57
CA ASN A 209 4.51 14.60 3.47
C ASN A 209 3.08 14.34 3.01
N ALA A 210 2.69 13.09 2.79
CA ALA A 210 1.34 12.71 2.37
C ALA A 210 0.26 13.09 3.40
N LEU A 211 0.61 13.04 4.69
CA LEU A 211 -0.26 13.44 5.80
C LEU A 211 -0.37 14.97 5.96
N GLY A 212 0.35 15.75 5.14
CA GLY A 212 0.31 17.20 5.18
C GLY A 212 0.93 17.77 6.46
N LEU A 213 1.99 17.14 6.96
CA LEU A 213 2.73 17.61 8.14
C LEU A 213 3.97 18.44 7.78
N MET A 214 4.34 18.49 6.50
CA MET A 214 5.48 19.28 6.01
C MET A 214 5.16 20.77 5.90
N PRO A 215 6.17 21.67 5.90
CA PRO A 215 5.96 23.12 5.85
C PRO A 215 5.17 23.62 4.62
N TRP A 216 5.18 22.86 3.52
CA TRP A 216 4.48 23.16 2.27
C TRP A 216 3.11 22.45 2.13
N LYS A 217 2.55 21.90 3.20
CA LYS A 217 1.33 21.05 3.20
C LYS A 217 0.13 21.57 2.40
N THR A 218 -0.07 22.88 2.27
CA THR A 218 -1.20 23.47 1.53
C THR A 218 -0.86 23.89 0.10
N GLN A 219 0.41 23.84 -0.31
CA GLN A 219 0.88 24.41 -1.57
C GLN A 219 1.02 23.30 -2.63
N PRO A 220 0.20 23.30 -3.69
CA PRO A 220 0.30 22.31 -4.76
C PRO A 220 1.67 22.38 -5.45
N ASN A 221 2.21 21.22 -5.86
CA ASN A 221 3.49 21.12 -6.57
C ASN A 221 4.71 21.73 -5.85
N LYS A 222 4.64 21.98 -4.53
CA LYS A 222 5.77 22.52 -3.77
C LYS A 222 6.45 21.46 -2.91
N GLY A 223 7.78 21.49 -2.87
CA GLY A 223 8.57 20.52 -2.12
C GLY A 223 8.23 19.10 -2.56
N LEU A 224 8.03 18.20 -1.59
CA LEU A 224 7.69 16.81 -1.89
C LEU A 224 6.25 16.63 -2.40
N ASN A 225 5.37 17.65 -2.37
CA ASN A 225 4.05 17.53 -2.99
C ASN A 225 4.13 17.29 -4.50
N VAL A 226 5.25 17.65 -5.15
CA VAL A 226 5.49 17.39 -6.58
C VAL A 226 5.42 15.90 -6.94
N LEU A 227 5.67 15.01 -5.97
CA LEU A 227 5.57 13.56 -6.18
C LEU A 227 4.14 13.11 -6.44
N TYR A 228 3.18 13.83 -5.87
CA TYR A 228 1.76 13.50 -6.00
C TYR A 228 1.09 14.43 -7.00
N ASP A 229 1.42 15.71 -6.97
CA ASP A 229 0.82 16.74 -7.80
C ASP A 229 1.48 16.75 -9.17
N GLY A 230 0.67 16.59 -10.20
CA GLY A 230 1.12 16.58 -11.58
C GLY A 230 -0.06 16.36 -12.51
N PRO A 231 0.14 16.58 -13.82
CA PRO A 231 -0.90 16.34 -14.82
C PRO A 231 -1.31 14.87 -14.81
N GLY A 232 -2.60 14.62 -14.56
CA GLY A 232 -3.18 13.28 -14.50
C GLY A 232 -2.47 12.38 -13.47
N VAL A 233 -1.78 11.37 -14.00
CA VAL A 233 -1.19 10.25 -13.23
C VAL A 233 0.33 10.24 -13.25
N ARG A 234 0.96 11.14 -14.02
CA ARG A 234 2.39 11.08 -14.36
C ARG A 234 3.28 11.08 -13.12
N ASN A 235 3.13 12.07 -12.26
CA ASN A 235 4.02 12.25 -11.12
C ASN A 235 3.91 11.11 -10.09
N PRO A 236 2.68 10.67 -9.70
CA PRO A 236 2.53 9.48 -8.86
C PRO A 236 3.18 8.22 -9.44
N LEU A 237 3.10 8.01 -10.77
CA LEU A 237 3.76 6.86 -11.41
C LEU A 237 5.29 6.98 -11.35
N ILE A 238 5.84 8.14 -11.69
CA ILE A 238 7.29 8.38 -11.60
C ILE A 238 7.78 8.18 -10.16
N ALA A 239 7.04 8.70 -9.18
CA ALA A 239 7.36 8.52 -7.77
C ALA A 239 7.31 7.05 -7.34
N ALA A 240 6.30 6.30 -7.80
CA ALA A 240 6.14 4.87 -7.49
C ALA A 240 7.32 4.03 -8.01
N PHE A 241 7.67 4.20 -9.29
CA PHE A 241 8.78 3.46 -9.90
C PHE A 241 10.14 3.99 -9.44
N GLY A 242 10.28 5.30 -9.20
CA GLY A 242 11.49 5.88 -8.63
C GLY A 242 11.79 5.33 -7.23
N LEU A 243 10.76 5.24 -6.38
CA LEU A 243 10.89 4.61 -5.05
C LEU A 243 11.25 3.12 -5.18
N TRP A 244 10.61 2.41 -6.10
CA TRP A 244 10.94 1.01 -6.35
C TRP A 244 12.40 0.83 -6.79
N VAL A 245 12.92 1.67 -7.70
CA VAL A 245 14.35 1.62 -8.10
C VAL A 245 15.26 1.88 -6.91
N ILE A 246 14.93 2.84 -6.03
CA ILE A 246 15.70 3.07 -4.80
C ILE A 246 15.70 1.80 -3.94
N PHE A 247 14.55 1.18 -3.72
CA PHE A 247 14.46 -0.05 -2.93
C PHE A 247 15.10 -1.26 -3.61
N LEU A 248 15.13 -1.31 -4.94
CA LEU A 248 15.88 -2.30 -5.69
C LEU A 248 17.38 -2.13 -5.44
N ILE A 249 17.91 -0.90 -5.50
CA ILE A 249 19.32 -0.63 -5.20
C ILE A 249 19.65 -0.99 -3.75
N VAL A 250 18.79 -0.59 -2.79
CA VAL A 250 18.96 -0.97 -1.37
C VAL A 250 18.95 -2.49 -1.22
N THR A 251 18.06 -3.20 -1.90
CA THR A 251 18.02 -4.67 -1.95
C THR A 251 19.33 -5.25 -2.48
N GLU A 252 19.82 -4.73 -3.61
CA GLU A 252 21.05 -5.17 -4.24
C GLU A 252 22.32 -4.83 -3.45
N VAL A 253 22.28 -3.85 -2.54
CA VAL A 253 23.42 -3.51 -1.70
C VAL A 253 23.44 -4.35 -0.42
N PHE A 254 22.28 -4.56 0.21
CA PHE A 254 22.20 -5.15 1.55
C PHE A 254 21.74 -6.60 1.58
N LEU A 255 21.04 -7.08 0.54
CA LEU A 255 20.50 -8.45 0.48
C LEU A 255 21.31 -9.36 -0.44
N LYS A 256 22.41 -8.87 -1.02
CA LYS A 256 23.37 -9.71 -1.74
C LYS A 256 24.25 -10.46 -0.76
N PHE A 257 24.52 -11.71 -1.11
CA PHE A 257 25.60 -12.48 -0.51
C PHE A 257 26.69 -12.67 -1.56
N ASP A 258 27.93 -12.40 -1.18
CA ASP A 258 29.08 -12.87 -1.95
C ASP A 258 29.10 -14.39 -1.82
N VAL A 259 28.55 -15.09 -2.82
CA VAL A 259 28.84 -16.51 -2.99
C VAL A 259 30.33 -16.59 -3.29
N PRO A 260 31.16 -17.25 -2.46
CA PRO A 260 32.55 -17.46 -2.80
C PRO A 260 32.55 -18.18 -4.15
N THR A 261 33.10 -17.53 -5.17
CA THR A 261 33.38 -18.21 -6.44
C THR A 261 34.29 -19.39 -6.12
N LEU A 262 33.76 -20.60 -6.28
CA LEU A 262 34.53 -21.84 -6.23
C LEU A 262 35.71 -21.80 -7.22
#